data_AF-A0AAX2AGH6-F1
#
_entry.id   AF-A0AAX2AGH6-F1
#
_cell.length_a   1.000
_cell.length_b   1.000
_cell.length_c   1.000
_cell.angle_alpha   90.00
_cell.angle_beta   90.00
_cell.angle_gamma   90.00
#
_symmetry.space_group_name_H-M   'P 1'
#
loop_
_entity.id
_entity.type
_entity.pdbx_description
1 polymer ?
#
loop_
_entity_poly.entity_id
_entity_poly.type
_entity_poly.pdbx_seq_one_letter_code
_entity_poly.pdbx_strand_id
1 'polypeptide(L)'
;MTLDLLIPFLILIILVIYLIYTRSSFEKNILTSYEEKFQEWKKHNPTTEKLEEHKELVGLIFKKGYKVEVELFNEEITSHLQKGKFSIKGR
;
A
#
# COMPACT_ATOMS: atom_id res chain seq x y z
N MET A 1 42.73 47.29 -13.53
CA MET A 1 43.19 46.09 -12.81
C MET A 1 42.20 45.61 -11.75
N THR A 2 41.78 46.42 -10.77
CA THR A 2 40.78 46.02 -9.74
C THR A 2 39.37 45.86 -10.32
N LEU A 3 38.93 46.79 -11.17
CA LEU A 3 37.64 46.70 -11.89
C LEU A 3 37.58 45.50 -12.85
N ASP A 4 38.70 45.17 -13.51
CA ASP A 4 38.80 44.05 -14.45
C ASP A 4 38.60 42.68 -13.80
N LEU A 5 38.92 42.56 -12.50
CA LEU A 5 38.71 41.33 -11.73
C LEU A 5 37.34 41.29 -11.02
N LEU A 6 36.79 42.46 -10.70
CA LEU A 6 35.52 42.59 -9.97
C LEU A 6 34.31 42.24 -10.85
N ILE A 7 34.33 42.63 -12.14
CA ILE A 7 33.25 42.31 -13.08
C ILE A 7 33.09 40.78 -13.29
N PRO A 8 34.15 40.01 -13.61
CA PRO A 8 34.06 38.55 -13.68
C PRO A 8 33.62 37.91 -12.37
N PHE A 9 34.09 38.41 -11.24
CA PHE A 9 33.73 37.89 -9.93
C PHE A 9 32.24 38.08 -9.61
N LEU A 10 31.68 39.24 -9.95
CA LEU A 10 30.26 39.52 -9.75
C LEU A 10 29.37 38.64 -10.64
N ILE A 11 29.76 38.45 -11.91
CA ILE A 11 29.08 37.53 -12.83
C ILE A 11 29.08 36.11 -12.26
N LEU A 12 30.21 35.68 -11.70
CA LEU A 12 30.34 34.36 -11.10
C LEU A 12 29.42 34.19 -9.88
N ILE A 13 29.32 35.20 -9.02
CA ILE A 13 28.38 35.18 -7.88
C ILE A 13 26.93 35.04 -8.36
N ILE A 14 26.52 35.85 -9.36
CA ILE A 14 25.16 35.79 -9.91
C ILE A 14 24.87 34.40 -10.48
N LEU A 15 25.84 33.81 -11.19
CA LEU A 15 25.71 32.50 -11.80
C LEU A 15 25.58 31.39 -10.74
N VAL A 16 26.35 31.47 -9.66
CA VAL A 16 26.24 30.54 -8.52
C VAL A 16 24.86 30.63 -7.87
N ILE A 17 24.37 31.84 -7.60
CA ILE A 17 23.03 32.04 -7.01
C ILE A 17 21.95 31.47 -7.95
N TYR A 18 22.06 31.73 -9.25
CA TYR A 18 21.14 31.21 -10.26
C TYR A 18 21.13 29.68 -10.31
N LEU A 19 22.31 29.04 -10.26
CA LEU A 19 22.43 27.58 -10.26
C LEU A 19 21.82 26.95 -9.00
N ILE A 20 22.06 27.53 -7.83
CA ILE A 20 21.48 27.05 -6.56
C ILE A 20 19.95 27.14 -6.62
N TYR A 21 19.42 28.27 -7.07
CA TYR A 21 17.98 28.47 -7.20
C TYR A 21 17.35 27.48 -8.19
N THR A 22 17.96 27.32 -9.37
CA THR A 22 17.49 26.41 -10.42
C THR A 22 17.47 24.97 -9.93
N ARG A 23 18.52 24.52 -9.23
CA ARG A 23 18.58 23.20 -8.63
C ARG A 23 17.46 22.98 -7.61
N SER A 24 17.27 23.93 -6.69
CA SER A 24 16.22 23.84 -5.68
C SER A 24 14.81 23.76 -6.28
N SER A 25 14.56 24.53 -7.35
CA SER A 25 13.29 24.48 -8.07
C SER A 25 13.08 23.15 -8.80
N PHE A 26 14.14 22.62 -9.44
CA PHE A 26 14.09 21.34 -10.15
C PHE A 26 13.80 20.16 -9.21
N GLU A 27 14.46 20.10 -8.05
CA GLU A 27 14.22 19.06 -7.04
C GLU A 27 12.76 19.06 -6.56
N LYS A 28 12.19 20.23 -6.30
CA LYS A 28 10.77 20.37 -5.92
C LYS A 28 9.83 19.92 -7.03
N ASN A 29 10.06 20.36 -8.27
CA ASN A 29 9.20 20.00 -9.40
C ASN A 29 9.20 18.49 -9.66
N ILE A 30 10.35 17.83 -9.52
CA ILE A 30 10.45 16.38 -9.63
C ILE A 30 9.61 15.68 -8.56
N LEU A 31 9.79 16.08 -7.29
CA LEU A 31 9.03 15.49 -6.18
C LEU A 31 7.53 15.63 -6.38
N THR A 32 7.08 16.83 -6.77
CA THR A 32 5.67 17.08 -7.11
C THR A 32 5.19 16.18 -8.25
N SER A 33 5.97 16.05 -9.33
CA SER A 33 5.59 15.18 -10.45
C SER A 33 5.47 13.71 -10.06
N TYR A 34 6.37 13.21 -9.21
CA TYR A 34 6.26 11.83 -8.70
C TYR A 34 5.02 11.65 -7.81
N GLU A 35 4.73 12.61 -6.93
CA GLU A 35 3.55 12.56 -6.07
C GLU A 35 2.26 12.59 -6.90
N GLU A 36 2.17 13.48 -7.89
CA GLU A 36 1.01 13.55 -8.81
C GLU A 36 0.79 12.21 -9.53
N LYS A 37 1.86 11.62 -10.09
CA LYS A 37 1.78 10.31 -10.74
C LYS A 37 1.35 9.20 -9.77
N PHE A 38 1.82 9.25 -8.53
CA PHE A 38 1.43 8.27 -7.51
C PHE A 38 -0.04 8.39 -7.13
N GLN A 39 -0.54 9.63 -6.98
CA GLN A 39 -1.95 9.87 -6.69
C GLN A 39 -2.85 9.48 -7.87
N GLU A 40 -2.42 9.74 -9.10
CA GLU A 40 -3.10 9.28 -10.30
C GLU A 40 -3.11 7.74 -10.38
N TRP A 41 -1.99 7.09 -10.11
CA TRP A 41 -1.92 5.63 -10.03
C TRP A 41 -2.91 5.05 -9.00
N LYS A 42 -3.03 5.63 -7.80
CA LYS A 42 -4.00 5.21 -6.78
C LYS A 42 -5.45 5.33 -7.25
N LYS A 43 -5.79 6.41 -7.96
CA LYS A 43 -7.15 6.62 -8.49
C LYS A 43 -7.53 5.57 -9.54
N HIS A 44 -6.58 5.16 -10.37
CA HIS A 44 -6.81 4.22 -11.46
C HIS A 44 -6.57 2.75 -11.07
N ASN A 45 -5.88 2.50 -9.97
CA ASN A 45 -5.68 1.19 -9.38
C ASN A 45 -6.30 1.19 -7.99
N PRO A 46 -7.64 1.22 -7.87
CA PRO A 46 -8.26 0.98 -6.58
C PRO A 46 -7.73 -0.36 -6.11
N THR A 47 -7.01 -0.36 -4.98
CA THR A 47 -6.69 -1.56 -4.21
C THR A 47 -8.04 -2.15 -3.83
N THR A 48 -8.61 -2.90 -4.77
CA THR A 48 -9.66 -3.83 -4.46
C THR A 48 -8.88 -4.93 -3.77
N GLU A 49 -8.70 -4.78 -2.46
CA GLU A 49 -8.64 -5.92 -1.57
C GLU A 49 -9.98 -6.63 -1.75
N LYS A 50 -10.13 -7.33 -2.88
CA LYS A 50 -10.97 -8.51 -2.92
C LYS A 50 -10.23 -9.40 -1.93
N LEU A 51 -10.70 -9.35 -0.69
CA LEU A 51 -10.53 -10.40 0.29
C LEU A 51 -10.94 -11.66 -0.46
N GLU A 52 -9.97 -12.31 -1.09
CA GLU A 52 -10.22 -13.61 -1.70
C GLU A 52 -10.63 -14.46 -0.50
N GLU A 53 -11.89 -14.91 -0.46
CA GLU A 53 -12.34 -15.77 0.64
C GLU A 53 -11.57 -17.09 0.53
N HIS A 54 -10.44 -17.17 1.23
CA HIS A 54 -9.63 -18.36 1.31
C HIS A 54 -10.31 -19.35 2.27
N LYS A 55 -10.34 -20.62 1.86
CA LYS A 55 -10.83 -21.69 2.73
C LYS A 55 -9.89 -21.82 3.92
N GLU A 56 -10.38 -21.47 5.10
CA GLU A 56 -9.68 -21.63 6.36
C GLU A 56 -10.12 -22.92 7.06
N LEU A 57 -9.17 -23.59 7.72
CA LEU A 57 -9.48 -24.73 8.58
C LEU A 57 -9.94 -24.22 9.94
N VAL A 58 -11.23 -24.38 10.22
CA VAL A 58 -11.88 -23.77 11.39
C VAL A 58 -12.23 -24.78 12.47
N GLY A 59 -12.10 -26.07 12.18
CA GLY A 59 -12.36 -27.16 13.10
C GLY A 59 -12.26 -28.54 12.46
N LEU A 60 -12.43 -29.57 13.28
CA LEU A 60 -12.44 -30.97 12.87
C LEU A 60 -13.80 -31.59 13.15
N ILE A 61 -14.22 -32.52 12.28
CA ILE A 61 -15.51 -33.22 12.38
C ILE A 61 -15.22 -34.69 12.67
N PHE A 62 -15.74 -35.20 13.79
CA PHE A 62 -15.55 -36.57 14.23
C PHE A 62 -16.89 -37.30 14.34
N LYS A 63 -16.90 -38.59 13.98
CA LYS A 63 -18.05 -39.47 14.24
C LYS A 63 -17.82 -40.22 15.53
N LYS A 64 -18.66 -40.00 16.54
CA LYS A 64 -18.62 -40.70 17.82
C LYS A 64 -19.96 -41.36 18.11
N GLY A 65 -20.00 -42.68 17.87
CA GLY A 65 -21.24 -43.46 17.94
C GLY A 65 -22.28 -42.97 16.91
N TYR A 66 -23.46 -42.57 17.41
CA TYR A 66 -24.57 -42.04 16.60
C TYR A 66 -24.52 -40.52 16.38
N LYS A 67 -23.60 -39.80 17.04
CA LYS A 67 -23.49 -38.34 16.95
C LYS A 67 -22.24 -37.93 16.17
N VAL A 68 -22.34 -36.77 15.55
CA VAL A 68 -21.20 -36.07 14.93
C VAL A 68 -20.76 -34.98 15.91
N GLU A 69 -19.51 -35.05 16.35
CA GLU A 69 -18.87 -34.04 17.20
C GLU A 69 -18.03 -33.11 16.31
N VAL A 70 -18.07 -31.80 16.59
CA VAL A 70 -17.27 -30.79 15.88
C VAL A 70 -16.39 -30.10 16.91
N GLU A 71 -15.08 -30.21 16.76
CA GLU A 71 -14.10 -29.52 17.58
C GLU A 71 -13.63 -28.26 16.85
N LEU A 72 -13.89 -27.08 17.40
CA LEU A 72 -13.59 -25.80 16.78
C LEU A 72 -12.26 -25.23 17.29
N PHE A 73 -11.46 -24.69 16.38
CA PHE A 73 -10.24 -23.97 16.73
C PHE A 73 -10.50 -22.48 17.01
N ASN A 74 -11.58 -21.93 16.44
CA ASN A 74 -12.03 -20.55 16.64
C ASN A 74 -13.52 -20.53 17.03
N GLU A 75 -13.84 -19.93 18.18
CA GLU A 75 -15.19 -19.86 18.74
C GLU A 75 -16.14 -18.96 17.94
N GLU A 76 -15.64 -18.03 17.13
CA GLU A 76 -16.45 -17.08 16.35
C GLU A 76 -17.40 -17.80 15.36
N ILE A 77 -16.96 -18.95 14.86
CA ILE A 77 -17.68 -19.76 13.86
C ILE A 77 -18.76 -20.63 14.50
N THR A 78 -18.76 -20.77 15.84
CA THR A 78 -19.82 -21.45 16.59
C THR A 78 -21.19 -20.87 16.25
N SER A 79 -21.27 -19.54 16.13
CA SER A 79 -22.51 -18.84 15.78
C SER A 79 -23.02 -19.18 14.38
N HIS A 80 -22.12 -19.43 13.42
CA HIS A 80 -22.46 -19.83 12.06
C HIS A 80 -22.91 -21.29 11.98
N LEU A 81 -22.24 -22.18 12.72
CA LEU A 81 -22.59 -23.60 12.82
C LEU A 81 -23.94 -23.80 13.51
N GLN A 82 -24.19 -23.11 14.63
CA GLN A 82 -25.47 -23.17 15.34
C GLN A 82 -26.63 -22.64 14.49
N LYS A 83 -26.38 -21.62 13.66
CA LYS A 83 -27.37 -21.06 12.72
C LYS A 83 -27.56 -21.94 11.47
N GLY A 84 -26.89 -23.10 11.38
CA GLY A 84 -27.01 -24.01 10.23
C GLY A 84 -26.39 -23.48 8.95
N LYS A 85 -25.50 -22.47 9.02
CA LYS A 85 -24.84 -21.87 7.86
C LYS A 85 -23.63 -22.70 7.41
N PHE A 86 -23.85 -23.95 7.03
CA PHE A 86 -22.81 -24.83 6.49
C PHE A 86 -23.33 -25.66 5.31
N SER A 87 -22.41 -26.07 4.44
CA SER A 87 -22.70 -26.93 3.30
C SER A 87 -21.92 -28.23 3.42
N ILE A 88 -22.62 -29.36 3.33
CA ILE A 88 -21.98 -30.68 3.29
C ILE A 88 -21.77 -31.03 1.82
N LYS A 89 -20.51 -31.09 1.38
CA LYS A 89 -20.15 -31.66 0.08
C LYS A 89 -19.60 -33.07 0.29
N GLY A 90 -20.41 -34.07 -0.03
CA GLY A 90 -19.96 -35.46 -0.20
C GLY A 90 -19.35 -35.66 -1.59
N ARG A 91 -18.48 -36.65 -1.73
CA ARG A 91 -17.96 -37.10 -3.01
C ARG A 91 -18.89 -38.14 -3.63
#